data_AF-A0A6J4JFT9-F1
#
_entry.id   AF-A0A6J4JFT9-F1
#
_cell.length_a   1.000
_cell.length_b   1.000
_cell.length_c   1.000
_cell.angle_alpha   90.00
_cell.angle_beta   90.00
_cell.angle_gamma   90.00
#
_symmetry.space_group_name_H-M   'P 1'
#
loop_
_entity.id
_entity.type
_entity.pdbx_description
1 polymer ?
#
loop_
_entity_poly.entity_id
_entity_poly.type
_entity_poly.pdbx_seq_one_letter_code
_entity_poly.pdbx_strand_id
1 'polypeptide(L)' 'MEPLGSIVLVVIVVTVIVVLVPRVLGGATIVCTRCDGSGQIDERWPDPKEPTGFHTATGKCPKCKGKGRVRP' A
#
# COMPACT_ATOMS: atom_id res chain seq x y z
N MET A 1 -39.11 -23.12 -16.20
CA MET A 1 -37.95 -22.22 -16.02
C MET A 1 -37.02 -22.92 -15.04
N GLU A 2 -36.05 -23.65 -15.59
CA GLU A 2 -35.26 -24.64 -14.86
C GLU A 2 -34.27 -23.95 -13.91
N PRO A 3 -34.09 -24.46 -12.68
CA PRO A 3 -33.21 -23.87 -11.66
C PRO A 3 -31.75 -23.73 -12.12
N LEU A 4 -31.36 -24.52 -13.13
CA LEU A 4 -30.05 -24.48 -13.78
C LEU A 4 -29.75 -23.12 -14.45
N GLY A 5 -30.74 -22.51 -15.11
CA GLY A 5 -30.54 -21.21 -15.77
C GLY A 5 -30.27 -20.08 -14.77
N SER A 6 -30.95 -20.14 -13.62
CA SER A 6 -30.76 -19.14 -12.56
C SER A 6 -29.41 -19.30 -11.87
N ILE A 7 -28.94 -20.53 -11.66
CA ILE A 7 -27.63 -20.81 -11.04
C ILE A 7 -26.50 -20.33 -11.96
N VAL A 8 -26.57 -20.62 -13.26
CA VAL A 8 -25.55 -20.20 -14.24
C VAL A 8 -25.44 -18.67 -14.30
N LEU A 9 -26.57 -17.97 -14.31
CA LEU A 9 -26.59 -16.51 -14.28
C LEU A 9 -25.89 -15.95 -13.03
N VAL A 10 -26.19 -16.49 -11.85
CA VAL A 10 -25.58 -16.06 -10.59
C VAL A 10 -24.07 -16.29 -10.61
N VAL A 11 -23.60 -17.45 -11.07
CA VAL A 11 -22.17 -17.76 -11.17
C VAL A 11 -21.45 -16.80 -12.11
N ILE A 12 -22.06 -16.48 -13.26
CA ILE A 12 -21.50 -15.52 -14.21
C ILE A 12 -21.40 -14.14 -13.57
N VAL A 13 -22.47 -13.66 -12.95
CA VAL A 13 -22.49 -12.34 -12.30
C VAL A 13 -21.45 -12.25 -11.19
N VAL A 14 -21.37 -13.26 -10.31
CA VAL A 14 -20.37 -13.31 -9.24
C VAL A 14 -18.95 -13.31 -9.82
N THR A 15 -18.71 -14.10 -10.86
CA THR A 15 -17.39 -14.18 -11.52
C THR A 15 -17.00 -12.83 -12.13
N VAL A 16 -17.92 -12.19 -12.84
CA VAL A 16 -17.75 -10.85 -13.43
C VAL A 16 -17.40 -9.85 -12.33
N ILE A 17 -18.14 -9.84 -11.22
CA ILE A 17 -17.88 -8.94 -10.09
C ILE A 17 -16.47 -9.18 -9.51
N VAL A 18 -16.11 -10.43 -9.21
CA VAL A 18 -14.82 -10.77 -8.60
C VAL A 18 -13.64 -10.44 -9.52
N VAL A 19 -13.82 -10.47 -10.84
CA VAL A 19 -12.73 -10.19 -11.81
C VAL A 19 -12.65 -8.72 -12.20
N LEU A 20 -13.79 -8.05 -12.43
CA LEU A 20 -13.81 -6.65 -12.90
C LEU A 20 -13.62 -5.65 -11.76
N VAL A 21 -14.27 -5.87 -10.61
CA VAL A 21 -14.24 -4.90 -9.50
C VAL A 21 -12.81 -4.61 -9.01
N PRO A 22 -11.96 -5.60 -8.69
CA PRO A 22 -10.60 -5.31 -8.24
C PRO A 22 -9.72 -4.71 -9.36
N ARG A 23 -10.03 -4.97 -10.64
CA ARG A 23 -9.31 -4.38 -11.76
C ARG A 23 -9.66 -2.92 -12.02
N VAL A 24 -10.92 -2.55 -11.82
CA VAL A 24 -11.39 -1.18 -12.08
C VAL A 24 -11.20 -0.27 -10.87
N LEU A 25 -11.48 -0.76 -9.65
CA LEU A 25 -11.41 0.09 -8.45
C LEU A 25 -9.99 0.28 -7.92
N GLY A 26 -9.02 -0.55 -8.33
CA GLY A 26 -7.65 -0.47 -7.85
C GLY A 26 -7.54 -0.82 -6.36
N GLY A 27 -6.74 -1.84 -6.03
CA GLY A 27 -6.51 -2.21 -4.63
C GLY A 27 -6.04 -1.02 -3.79
N ALA A 28 -6.49 -0.94 -2.54
CA ALA A 28 -6.13 0.12 -1.61
C ALA A 28 -4.60 0.21 -1.51
N THR A 29 -4.01 1.27 -2.07
CA THR A 29 -2.56 1.50 -1.94
C THR A 29 -2.25 1.80 -0.48
N ILE A 30 -1.47 0.93 0.15
CA ILE A 30 -1.00 1.14 1.51
C ILE A 30 0.17 2.12 1.44
N VAL A 31 -0.05 3.30 2.00
CA VAL A 31 0.97 4.36 2.09
C VAL A 31 1.85 4.08 3.30
N CYS A 32 3.17 4.07 3.12
CA CYS A 32 4.08 3.95 4.24
C CYS A 32 4.00 5.20 5.12
N THR A 33 3.45 5.06 6.33
CA THR A 33 3.25 6.18 7.27
C THR A 33 4.54 6.84 7.75
N ARG A 34 5.72 6.24 7.50
CA ARG A 34 7.01 6.82 7.91
C ARG A 34 7.60 7.78 6.89
N CYS A 35 7.41 7.53 5.59
CA CYS A 35 7.89 8.39 4.52
C CYS A 35 6.77 9.07 3.76
N ASP A 36 5.53 8.98 4.26
CA ASP A 36 4.31 9.48 3.63
C ASP A 36 4.15 9.07 2.15
N GLY A 37 4.67 7.89 1.80
CA GLY A 37 4.64 7.40 0.43
C GLY A 37 5.77 7.88 -0.48
N SER A 38 6.70 8.72 -0.02
CA SER A 38 7.83 9.19 -0.82
C SER A 38 8.89 8.09 -1.07
N GLY A 39 8.98 7.11 -0.18
CA GLY A 39 10.03 6.10 -0.19
C GLY A 39 11.38 6.58 0.35
N GLN A 40 11.52 7.87 0.67
CA GLN A 40 12.75 8.45 1.22
C GLN A 40 12.49 9.13 2.57
N ILE A 41 13.53 9.21 3.39
CA ILE A 41 13.53 9.95 4.64
C ILE A 41 14.69 10.93 4.66
N ASP A 42 14.47 12.07 5.29
CA ASP A 42 15.49 13.06 5.62
C ASP A 42 15.15 13.61 7.00
N GLU A 43 15.64 12.93 8.03
CA GLU A 43 15.34 13.22 9.42
C GLU A 43 16.63 13.61 10.14
N ARG A 44 16.60 14.74 10.87
CA ARG A 44 17.69 15.22 11.71
C ARG A 44 17.21 15.39 13.14
N TRP A 45 17.88 14.77 14.11
CA TRP A 45 17.53 14.90 15.52
C TRP A 45 18.79 15.10 16.39
N PRO A 46 18.68 15.82 17.52
CA PRO A 46 19.82 16.06 18.40
C PRO A 46 20.30 14.75 19.04
N ASP A 47 21.62 14.58 19.14
CA ASP A 47 22.24 13.45 19.83
C ASP A 47 22.18 13.70 21.35
N PRO A 48 21.59 12.79 22.15
CA PRO A 48 21.47 12.99 23.59
C PRO A 48 22.80 12.84 24.36
N LYS A 49 23.86 12.32 23.73
CA LYS A 49 25.20 12.13 24.31
C LYS A 49 26.15 13.27 23.96
N GLU A 50 25.95 13.94 22.83
CA GLU A 50 26.79 15.06 22.38
C GLU A 50 25.98 16.37 22.32
N PRO A 51 26.31 17.40 23.14
CA PRO A 51 25.50 18.63 23.24
C PRO A 51 25.45 19.45 21.94
N THR A 52 26.31 19.17 20.97
CA THR A 52 26.30 19.78 19.63
C THR A 52 26.11 18.74 18.52
N GLY A 53 25.98 17.46 18.87
CA GLY A 53 25.85 16.36 17.93
C GLY A 53 24.44 16.28 17.35
N PHE A 54 24.36 15.89 16.09
CA PHE A 54 23.11 15.58 15.42
C PHE A 54 23.22 14.23 14.75
N HIS A 55 22.19 13.41 14.93
CA HIS A 55 21.98 12.27 14.08
C HIS A 55 21.24 12.71 12.82
N THR A 56 21.65 12.15 11.69
CA THR A 56 21.00 12.33 10.40
C THR A 56 20.65 10.97 9.82
N ALA A 57 19.39 10.78 9.46
CA ALA A 57 18.93 9.64 8.68
C ALA A 57 18.40 10.13 7.33
N THR A 58 19.27 10.08 6.33
CA THR A 58 18.95 10.46 4.95
C THR A 58 19.06 9.23 4.06
N GLY A 59 18.04 8.99 3.23
CA GLY A 59 18.07 7.96 2.19
C GLY A 59 16.80 7.12 2.12
N LYS A 60 16.93 5.84 1.73
CA LYS A 60 15.77 4.95 1.58
C LYS A 60 15.05 4.76 2.91
N CYS A 61 13.74 4.95 2.92
CA CYS A 61 12.92 4.72 4.10
C CYS A 61 13.10 3.26 4.56
N PRO A 62 13.61 3.02 5.79
CA PRO A 62 13.92 1.67 6.26
C PRO A 62 12.65 0.84 6.49
N LYS A 63 11.50 1.50 6.73
CA LYS A 63 10.20 0.84 6.94
C LYS A 63 9.65 0.22 5.66
N CYS A 64 9.65 0.95 4.55
CA CYS A 64 9.15 0.45 3.26
C CYS A 64 10.24 0.05 2.27
N LYS A 65 11.52 0.08 2.68
CA LYS A 65 12.68 -0.24 1.83
C LYS A 65 12.71 0.55 0.51
N GLY A 66 12.29 1.82 0.54
CA GLY A 66 12.23 2.65 -0.67
C GLY A 66 10.96 2.52 -1.53
N LYS A 67 10.00 1.66 -1.16
CA LYS A 67 8.78 1.48 -1.96
C LYS A 67 7.81 2.67 -1.91
N GLY A 68 7.71 3.34 -0.75
CA GLY A 68 6.80 4.45 -0.52
C GLY A 68 5.34 4.01 -0.45
N ARG A 69 4.79 3.59 -1.59
CA ARG A 69 3.42 3.07 -1.74
C ARG A 69 3.48 1.63 -2.17
N VAL A 70 2.84 0.75 -1.42
CA VAL A 70 2.79 -0.68 -1.75
C VAL A 70 1.37 -1.01 -2.16
N ARG A 71 1.19 -1.61 -3.34
CA ARG A 71 -0.05 -2.32 -3.64
C ARG A 71 -0.06 -3.60 -2.79
N PRO A 72 -1.18 -3.88 -2.08
CA PRO A 72 -1.35 -5.14 -1.36
C PRO A 72 -1.30 -6.33 -2.33
#